data_AF-A0A1G2NV42-F1
#
_entry.id   AF-A0A1G2NV42-F1
#
_cell.length_a   1.000
_cell.length_b   1.000
_cell.length_c   1.000
_cell.angle_alpha   90.00
_cell.angle_beta   90.00
_cell.angle_gamma   90.00
#
_symmetry.space_group_name_H-M   'P 1'
#
loop_
_entity.id
_entity.type
_entity.pdbx_description
1 polymer ?
#
loop_
_entity_poly.entity_id
_entity_poly.type
_entity_poly.pdbx_seq_one_letter_code
_entity_poly.pdbx_strand_id
1 'polypeptide(L)'
;MNFKKTISSLTLAAMLLLPVLALAQNDNEATSSRNARFSTSTVRDREELKDAIKNRAQEIRGESRDARDEAKERARELRSNATTTLNATTTKQQIKEDKKVALERLKTERKALNFARQFRMIDLRFNAAVTRLEILSARIESRIAKMETASSTIGTAENRAKLATAKEKTAMAKSSVSELNSAIATAVQKGVFSTEEINGVKIKMQTAKTDLKKAREALVDVINSLKPGRNRSRNATTTDSD
;
A
#
# COMPACT_ATOMS: atom_id res chain seq x y z
N MET A 1 32.86 9.22 11.42
CA MET A 1 32.58 8.36 12.59
C MET A 1 32.17 6.98 12.08
N ASN A 2 32.58 5.81 12.61
CA ASN A 2 32.70 5.32 13.99
C ASN A 2 31.36 5.12 14.73
N PHE A 3 30.76 3.93 14.60
CA PHE A 3 30.53 2.94 15.68
C PHE A 3 30.56 1.55 14.99
N LYS A 4 31.53 0.66 15.28
CA LYS A 4 31.67 -0.27 16.44
C LYS A 4 30.54 -1.33 16.45
N LYS A 5 30.84 -2.61 16.15
CA LYS A 5 31.35 -3.68 17.06
C LYS A 5 30.25 -4.23 17.99
N THR A 6 30.09 -5.54 18.27
CA THR A 6 30.87 -6.75 17.89
C THR A 6 29.89 -7.91 17.52
N ILE A 7 30.01 -9.23 17.76
CA ILE A 7 30.92 -10.11 18.55
C ILE A 7 31.00 -11.54 17.98
N SER A 8 32.04 -12.29 18.39
CA SER A 8 32.28 -13.75 18.39
C SER A 8 31.66 -14.72 17.38
N SER A 9 32.58 -15.43 16.73
CA SER A 9 32.50 -16.86 16.39
C SER A 9 32.04 -17.77 17.54
N LEU A 10 31.38 -18.88 17.22
CA LEU A 10 31.40 -20.07 18.08
C LEU A 10 31.55 -21.35 17.27
N THR A 11 32.76 -21.92 17.28
CA THR A 11 33.01 -23.31 16.91
C THR A 11 32.44 -24.21 18.01
N LEU A 12 31.31 -24.85 17.75
CA LEU A 12 30.75 -25.91 18.58
C LEU A 12 30.44 -27.10 17.66
N ALA A 13 31.46 -27.90 17.35
CA ALA A 13 31.91 -29.06 18.14
C ALA A 13 31.16 -30.33 17.72
N ALA A 14 31.92 -31.36 17.31
CA ALA A 14 31.36 -32.60 16.81
C ALA A 14 30.97 -33.53 17.96
N MET A 15 29.74 -34.05 17.94
CA MET A 15 29.36 -35.39 18.43
C MET A 15 27.86 -35.63 18.19
N LEU A 16 27.51 -36.69 17.44
CA LEU A 16 26.31 -37.55 17.64
C LEU A 16 26.15 -38.61 16.51
N LEU A 17 27.24 -39.21 16.05
CA LEU A 17 27.23 -40.38 15.16
C LEU A 17 28.31 -41.38 15.57
N LEU A 18 28.03 -42.18 16.62
CA LEU A 18 28.60 -43.51 16.87
C LEU A 18 27.98 -44.12 18.14
N PRO A 19 27.28 -45.27 18.08
CA PRO A 19 26.95 -46.05 19.26
C PRO A 19 28.16 -46.91 19.65
N VAL A 20 28.93 -46.48 20.66
CA VAL A 20 30.06 -47.23 21.19
C VAL A 20 29.56 -48.23 22.23
N LEU A 21 29.88 -49.52 22.04
CA LEU A 21 29.74 -50.55 23.08
C LEU A 21 30.77 -50.28 24.18
N ALA A 22 30.31 -50.20 25.43
CA ALA A 22 31.16 -50.29 26.61
C ALA A 22 30.47 -51.15 27.68
N LEU A 23 31.26 -51.93 28.40
CA LEU A 23 30.82 -52.97 29.32
C LEU A 23 30.10 -52.41 30.55
N ALA A 24 29.22 -53.23 31.13
CA ALA A 24 28.88 -53.08 32.54
C ALA A 24 30.07 -53.54 33.40
N GLN A 25 30.51 -52.68 34.32
CA GLN A 25 31.16 -53.09 35.56
C GLN A 25 30.48 -52.33 36.69
N ASN A 26 30.00 -53.08 37.68
CA ASN A 26 29.74 -52.56 39.02
C ASN A 26 29.86 -53.74 39.97
N ASP A 27 31.02 -53.87 40.59
CA ASP A 27 31.32 -54.96 41.49
C ASP A 27 30.50 -54.82 42.79
N ASN A 28 30.04 -55.95 43.35
CA ASN A 28 30.30 -56.21 44.76
C ASN A 28 30.03 -57.67 45.16
N GLU A 29 30.98 -58.12 45.97
CA GLU A 29 31.09 -59.33 46.78
C GLU A 29 29.78 -59.98 47.27
N ALA A 30 29.67 -61.29 47.09
CA ALA A 30 29.23 -62.19 48.15
C ALA A 30 29.83 -63.59 47.98
N THR A 31 30.33 -64.15 49.08
CA THR A 31 30.86 -65.51 49.20
C THR A 31 29.81 -66.59 48.93
N SER A 32 30.20 -67.69 48.26
CA SER A 32 30.25 -69.01 48.90
C SER A 32 30.81 -70.09 47.97
N SER A 33 31.61 -71.01 48.54
CA SER A 33 31.99 -72.25 47.85
C SER A 33 30.82 -73.23 47.82
N ARG A 34 30.36 -73.58 46.61
CA ARG A 34 29.59 -74.80 46.38
C ARG A 34 30.14 -75.55 45.19
N ASN A 35 30.59 -76.77 45.46
CA ASN A 35 31.05 -77.74 44.45
C ASN A 35 29.89 -78.19 43.55
N ALA A 36 29.59 -77.39 42.52
CA ALA A 36 28.83 -77.86 41.37
C ALA A 36 29.70 -78.90 40.63
N ARG A 37 29.40 -80.19 40.85
CA ARG A 37 30.08 -81.30 40.16
C ARG A 37 30.06 -81.04 38.66
N PHE A 38 31.23 -80.98 38.02
CA PHE A 38 31.33 -81.01 36.57
C PHE A 38 30.94 -82.41 36.08
N SER A 39 29.63 -82.62 35.94
CA SER A 39 29.10 -83.78 35.22
C SER A 39 29.68 -83.74 33.81
N THR A 40 30.25 -84.85 33.35
CA THR A 40 30.67 -85.00 31.97
C THR A 40 29.44 -85.08 31.07
N SER A 41 28.92 -83.91 30.71
CA SER A 41 27.88 -83.73 29.71
C SER A 41 28.26 -84.52 28.46
N THR A 42 27.37 -85.36 27.97
CA THR A 42 27.65 -86.19 26.80
C THR A 42 27.78 -85.33 25.54
N VAL A 43 28.30 -85.90 24.45
CA VAL A 43 28.49 -85.15 23.20
C VAL A 43 27.18 -84.53 22.70
N ARG A 44 26.04 -85.21 22.93
CA ARG A 44 24.69 -84.73 22.58
C ARG A 44 24.34 -83.39 23.23
N ASP A 45 24.54 -83.27 24.55
CA ASP A 45 24.22 -82.08 25.33
C ASP A 45 24.96 -80.83 24.78
N ARG A 46 26.15 -81.03 24.19
CA ARG A 46 26.96 -79.99 23.52
C ARG A 46 26.51 -79.67 22.09
N GLU A 47 25.83 -80.57 21.41
CA GLU A 47 25.24 -80.33 20.09
C GLU A 47 23.89 -79.62 20.24
N GLU A 48 23.03 -80.08 21.15
CA GLU A 48 21.75 -79.43 21.48
C GLU A 48 21.96 -77.97 21.93
N LEU A 49 22.96 -77.70 22.78
CA LEU A 49 23.32 -76.34 23.18
C LEU A 49 23.83 -75.49 21.99
N LYS A 50 24.58 -76.08 21.05
CA LYS A 50 25.05 -75.36 19.85
C LYS A 50 23.91 -75.00 18.92
N ASP A 51 22.99 -75.92 18.64
CA ASP A 51 21.86 -75.64 17.76
C ASP A 51 20.84 -74.72 18.44
N ALA A 52 20.66 -74.78 19.77
CA ALA A 52 19.91 -73.76 20.52
C ALA A 52 20.52 -72.35 20.38
N ILE A 53 21.84 -72.21 20.56
CA ILE A 53 22.55 -70.93 20.37
C ILE A 53 22.46 -70.43 18.92
N LYS A 54 22.60 -71.33 17.94
CA LYS A 54 22.52 -71.03 16.50
C LYS A 54 21.11 -70.59 16.09
N ASN A 55 20.07 -71.29 16.55
CA ASN A 55 18.67 -70.92 16.34
C ASN A 55 18.36 -69.56 16.99
N ARG A 56 18.79 -69.33 18.24
CA ARG A 56 18.65 -68.04 18.93
C ARG A 56 19.39 -66.90 18.22
N ALA A 57 20.58 -67.16 17.68
CA ALA A 57 21.32 -66.19 16.87
C ALA A 57 20.69 -65.94 15.48
N GLN A 58 19.88 -66.87 14.98
CA GLN A 58 19.14 -66.75 13.72
C GLN A 58 17.81 -66.02 13.93
N GLU A 59 17.13 -66.26 15.05
CA GLU A 59 15.97 -65.53 15.58
C GLU A 59 16.31 -64.05 15.81
N ILE A 60 17.35 -63.75 16.60
CA ILE A 60 17.83 -62.38 16.85
C ILE A 60 18.28 -61.68 15.54
N ARG A 61 18.74 -62.44 14.52
CA ARG A 61 19.03 -61.90 13.18
C ARG A 61 17.78 -61.63 12.34
N GLY A 62 16.68 -62.32 12.60
CA GLY A 62 15.35 -61.98 12.07
C GLY A 62 14.84 -60.70 12.69
N GLU A 63 14.67 -60.69 14.02
CA GLU A 63 14.22 -59.52 14.80
C GLU A 63 15.05 -58.25 14.48
N SER A 64 16.38 -58.37 14.37
CA SER A 64 17.27 -57.25 14.06
C SER A 64 17.24 -56.82 12.57
N ARG A 65 16.69 -57.63 11.65
CA ARG A 65 16.35 -57.21 10.29
C ARG A 65 14.99 -56.51 10.27
N ASP A 66 13.98 -57.14 10.85
CA ASP A 66 12.61 -56.63 10.85
C ASP A 66 12.54 -55.27 11.54
N ALA A 67 13.19 -55.11 12.70
CA ALA A 67 13.31 -53.82 13.39
C ALA A 67 14.13 -52.77 12.61
N ARG A 68 15.07 -53.18 11.74
CA ARG A 68 15.81 -52.24 10.88
C ARG A 68 14.96 -51.76 9.72
N ASP A 69 14.23 -52.64 9.06
CA ASP A 69 13.41 -52.25 7.92
C ASP A 69 12.13 -51.52 8.38
N GLU A 70 11.54 -51.84 9.54
CA GLU A 70 10.47 -51.03 10.14
C GLU A 70 10.96 -49.61 10.52
N ALA A 71 12.15 -49.48 11.12
CA ALA A 71 12.75 -48.17 11.40
C ALA A 71 13.03 -47.36 10.13
N LYS A 72 13.35 -48.03 9.02
CA LYS A 72 13.61 -47.44 7.70
C LYS A 72 12.32 -47.01 7.00
N GLU A 73 11.22 -47.74 7.20
CA GLU A 73 9.88 -47.37 6.76
C GLU A 73 9.41 -46.10 7.49
N ARG A 74 9.42 -46.11 8.83
CA ARG A 74 9.07 -44.94 9.66
C ARG A 74 9.94 -43.72 9.33
N ALA A 75 11.23 -43.91 9.03
CA ALA A 75 12.12 -42.84 8.58
C ALA A 75 11.79 -42.27 7.18
N ARG A 76 11.17 -43.06 6.29
CA ARG A 76 10.64 -42.58 5.00
C ARG A 76 9.34 -41.79 5.20
N GLU A 77 8.42 -42.30 6.00
CA GLU A 77 7.15 -41.62 6.32
C GLU A 77 7.39 -40.25 6.96
N LEU A 78 8.25 -40.19 7.98
CA LEU A 78 8.63 -38.92 8.63
C LEU A 78 9.24 -37.92 7.65
N ARG A 79 10.07 -38.37 6.70
CA ARG A 79 10.62 -37.51 5.63
C ARG A 79 9.55 -37.04 4.64
N SER A 80 8.63 -37.92 4.24
CA SER A 80 7.51 -37.59 3.33
C SER A 80 6.56 -36.57 3.96
N ASN A 81 6.23 -36.75 5.24
CA ASN A 81 5.39 -35.82 6.00
C ASN A 81 6.09 -34.48 6.24
N ALA A 82 7.40 -34.47 6.51
CA ALA A 82 8.20 -33.25 6.65
C ALA A 82 8.29 -32.46 5.33
N THR A 83 8.54 -33.08 4.19
CA THR A 83 8.57 -32.37 2.90
C THR A 83 7.18 -31.88 2.48
N THR A 84 6.14 -32.69 2.69
CA THR A 84 4.75 -32.31 2.38
C THR A 84 4.29 -31.10 3.22
N THR A 85 4.62 -31.06 4.51
CA THR A 85 4.29 -29.93 5.41
C THR A 85 5.14 -28.69 5.12
N LEU A 86 6.43 -28.83 4.78
CA LEU A 86 7.26 -27.73 4.32
C LEU A 86 6.72 -27.10 3.03
N ASN A 87 6.39 -27.92 2.02
CA ASN A 87 5.78 -27.44 0.77
C ASN A 87 4.42 -26.75 1.03
N ALA A 88 3.58 -27.32 1.89
CA ALA A 88 2.32 -26.71 2.27
C ALA A 88 2.48 -25.37 3.02
N THR A 89 3.58 -25.15 3.76
CA THR A 89 3.83 -23.87 4.44
C THR A 89 4.45 -22.83 3.50
N THR A 90 5.40 -23.18 2.64
CA THR A 90 5.99 -22.25 1.65
C THR A 90 4.95 -21.79 0.63
N THR A 91 4.12 -22.69 0.09
CA THR A 91 2.99 -22.30 -0.79
C THR A 91 1.98 -21.41 -0.07
N LYS A 92 1.67 -21.65 1.21
CA LYS A 92 0.80 -20.77 2.02
C LYS A 92 1.42 -19.39 2.30
N GLN A 93 2.75 -19.29 2.37
CA GLN A 93 3.46 -18.01 2.51
C GLN A 93 3.46 -17.24 1.19
N GLN A 94 3.79 -17.88 0.06
CA GLN A 94 3.71 -17.30 -1.29
C GLN A 94 2.32 -16.75 -1.58
N ILE A 95 1.27 -17.57 -1.42
CA ILE A 95 -0.14 -17.15 -1.61
C ILE A 95 -0.54 -15.98 -0.69
N LYS A 96 0.05 -15.86 0.51
CA LYS A 96 -0.18 -14.70 1.40
C LYS A 96 0.49 -13.43 0.86
N GLU A 97 1.72 -13.53 0.36
CA GLU A 97 2.45 -12.37 -0.16
C GLU A 97 1.88 -11.90 -1.51
N ASP A 98 1.57 -12.83 -2.42
CA ASP A 98 0.88 -12.55 -3.68
C ASP A 98 -0.45 -11.84 -3.44
N LYS A 99 -1.22 -12.29 -2.43
CA LYS A 99 -2.47 -11.64 -2.02
C LYS A 99 -2.26 -10.24 -1.46
N LYS A 100 -1.16 -9.96 -0.73
CA LYS A 100 -0.83 -8.58 -0.31
C LYS A 100 -0.49 -7.71 -1.51
N VAL A 101 0.37 -8.18 -2.41
CA VAL A 101 0.80 -7.43 -3.60
C VAL A 101 -0.40 -7.12 -4.50
N ALA A 102 -1.29 -8.10 -4.72
CA ALA A 102 -2.54 -7.89 -5.43
C ALA A 102 -3.48 -6.91 -4.69
N LEU A 103 -3.61 -7.01 -3.37
CA LEU A 103 -4.42 -6.07 -2.58
C LEU A 103 -3.90 -4.63 -2.63
N GLU A 104 -2.58 -4.41 -2.57
CA GLU A 104 -2.03 -3.05 -2.69
C GLU A 104 -2.17 -2.49 -4.10
N ARG A 105 -1.99 -3.30 -5.16
CA ARG A 105 -2.31 -2.90 -6.55
C ARG A 105 -3.78 -2.51 -6.71
N LEU A 106 -4.70 -3.35 -6.23
CA LEU A 106 -6.13 -3.05 -6.27
C LEU A 106 -6.49 -1.82 -5.41
N LYS A 107 -5.76 -1.54 -4.32
CA LYS A 107 -5.91 -0.30 -3.54
C LYS A 107 -5.40 0.93 -4.30
N THR A 108 -4.27 0.88 -4.99
CA THR A 108 -3.76 2.02 -5.78
C THR A 108 -4.63 2.28 -7.00
N GLU A 109 -5.02 1.25 -7.75
CA GLU A 109 -5.97 1.34 -8.87
C GLU A 109 -7.33 1.89 -8.44
N ARG A 110 -7.88 1.42 -7.30
CA ARG A 110 -9.17 1.91 -6.80
C ARG A 110 -9.07 3.35 -6.27
N LYS A 111 -7.92 3.77 -5.72
CA LYS A 111 -7.64 5.19 -5.41
C LYS A 111 -7.60 6.02 -6.69
N ALA A 112 -6.86 5.57 -7.71
CA ALA A 112 -6.72 6.22 -9.01
C ALA A 112 -8.08 6.43 -9.72
N LEU A 113 -8.90 5.38 -9.80
CA LEU A 113 -10.20 5.41 -10.47
C LEU A 113 -11.22 6.29 -9.70
N ASN A 114 -11.21 6.24 -8.36
CA ASN A 114 -12.01 7.16 -7.53
C ASN A 114 -11.57 8.62 -7.71
N PHE A 115 -10.27 8.88 -7.78
CA PHE A 115 -9.70 10.21 -8.02
C PHE A 115 -10.17 10.75 -9.38
N ALA A 116 -9.93 9.99 -10.46
CA ALA A 116 -10.35 10.37 -11.81
C ALA A 116 -11.87 10.65 -11.90
N ARG A 117 -12.71 9.82 -11.26
CA ARG A 117 -14.17 10.02 -11.21
C ARG A 117 -14.56 11.31 -10.47
N GLN A 118 -13.94 11.61 -9.33
CA GLN A 118 -14.22 12.84 -8.59
C GLN A 118 -13.81 14.08 -9.39
N PHE A 119 -12.64 14.06 -10.01
CA PHE A 119 -12.12 15.22 -10.74
C PHE A 119 -12.85 15.50 -12.06
N ARG A 120 -13.36 14.49 -12.77
CA ARG A 120 -14.25 14.71 -13.94
C ARG A 120 -15.52 15.49 -13.58
N MET A 121 -16.04 15.32 -12.36
CA MET A 121 -17.20 16.09 -11.89
C MET A 121 -16.85 17.52 -11.45
N ILE A 122 -15.58 17.77 -11.10
CA ILE A 122 -15.07 19.11 -10.75
C ILE A 122 -14.81 19.91 -12.03
N ASP A 123 -14.10 19.32 -13.00
CA ASP A 123 -13.87 19.86 -14.35
C ASP A 123 -15.16 20.40 -15.00
N LEU A 124 -16.16 19.52 -15.18
CA LEU A 124 -17.45 19.89 -15.77
C LEU A 124 -18.14 21.05 -15.03
N ARG A 125 -18.03 21.10 -13.70
CA ARG A 125 -18.65 22.15 -12.87
C ARG A 125 -17.88 23.47 -12.93
N PHE A 126 -16.55 23.41 -13.01
CA PHE A 126 -15.69 24.59 -13.03
C PHE A 126 -15.67 25.24 -14.41
N ASN A 127 -15.57 24.47 -15.50
CA ASN A 127 -15.71 24.99 -16.86
C ASN A 127 -17.11 25.58 -17.09
N ALA A 128 -18.19 24.91 -16.66
CA ALA A 128 -19.53 25.48 -16.69
C ALA A 128 -19.67 26.75 -15.83
N ALA A 129 -18.87 26.93 -14.76
CA ALA A 129 -18.82 28.16 -14.00
C ALA A 129 -18.10 29.29 -14.77
N VAL A 130 -16.96 29.02 -15.40
CA VAL A 130 -16.25 29.98 -16.27
C VAL A 130 -17.19 30.48 -17.38
N THR A 131 -17.84 29.59 -18.14
CA THR A 131 -18.75 29.98 -19.22
C THR A 131 -19.92 30.85 -18.73
N ARG A 132 -20.43 30.60 -17.51
CA ARG A 132 -21.47 31.45 -16.90
C ARG A 132 -20.97 32.84 -16.53
N LEU A 133 -19.71 32.96 -16.08
CA LEU A 133 -19.07 34.25 -15.77
C LEU A 133 -18.78 35.04 -17.06
N GLU A 134 -18.35 34.37 -18.13
CA GLU A 134 -18.14 34.97 -19.46
C GLU A 134 -19.45 35.49 -20.06
N ILE A 135 -20.52 34.68 -20.06
CA ILE A 135 -21.86 35.09 -20.51
C ILE A 135 -22.39 36.25 -19.67
N LEU A 136 -22.20 36.23 -18.34
CA LEU A 136 -22.62 37.31 -17.47
C LEU A 136 -21.85 38.61 -17.76
N SER A 137 -20.55 38.52 -18.02
CA SER A 137 -19.70 39.66 -18.41
C SER A 137 -20.20 40.31 -19.71
N ALA A 138 -20.49 39.51 -20.74
CA ALA A 138 -21.02 40.00 -22.01
C ALA A 138 -22.42 40.64 -21.88
N ARG A 139 -23.29 40.07 -21.02
CA ARG A 139 -24.61 40.65 -20.72
C ARG A 139 -24.51 41.98 -19.97
N ILE A 140 -23.55 42.12 -19.06
CA ILE A 140 -23.26 43.37 -18.35
C ILE A 140 -22.72 44.42 -19.32
N GLU A 141 -21.80 44.05 -20.20
CA GLU A 141 -21.25 44.92 -21.25
C GLU A 141 -22.34 45.46 -22.19
N SER A 142 -23.22 44.59 -22.68
CA SER A 142 -24.39 44.98 -23.49
C SER A 142 -25.34 45.91 -22.73
N ARG A 143 -25.51 45.73 -21.40
CA ARG A 143 -26.33 46.62 -20.57
C ARG A 143 -25.68 48.00 -20.39
N ILE A 144 -24.35 48.07 -20.23
CA ILE A 144 -23.60 49.33 -20.14
C ILE A 144 -23.74 50.10 -21.45
N ALA A 145 -23.49 49.46 -22.60
CA ALA A 145 -23.63 50.09 -23.91
C ALA A 145 -25.07 50.62 -24.14
N LYS A 146 -26.10 49.88 -23.71
CA LYS A 146 -27.50 50.32 -23.79
C LYS A 146 -27.81 51.51 -22.89
N MET A 147 -27.13 51.66 -21.74
CA MET A 147 -27.27 52.83 -20.88
C MET A 147 -26.60 54.06 -21.51
N GLU A 148 -25.42 53.89 -22.11
CA GLU A 148 -24.69 54.95 -22.84
C GLU A 148 -25.51 55.48 -24.04
N THR A 149 -26.17 54.60 -24.80
CA THR A 149 -27.08 55.01 -25.90
C THR A 149 -28.39 55.63 -25.42
N ALA A 150 -28.82 55.38 -24.18
CA ALA A 150 -30.14 55.82 -23.69
C ALA A 150 -30.12 57.22 -23.08
N SER A 151 -28.98 57.69 -22.54
CA SER A 151 -28.79 59.09 -22.18
C SER A 151 -27.31 59.43 -21.97
N SER A 152 -26.87 60.52 -22.59
CA SER A 152 -25.56 61.15 -22.37
C SER A 152 -25.32 61.61 -20.93
N THR A 153 -26.36 61.70 -20.08
CA THR A 153 -26.25 62.08 -18.67
C THR A 153 -25.88 60.93 -17.72
N ILE A 154 -25.82 59.68 -18.22
CA ILE A 154 -25.51 58.51 -17.39
C ILE A 154 -24.01 58.22 -17.43
N GLY A 155 -23.29 58.61 -16.38
CA GLY A 155 -21.86 58.33 -16.25
C GLY A 155 -21.58 56.83 -16.07
N THR A 156 -21.01 56.17 -17.09
CA THR A 156 -20.71 54.72 -17.05
C THR A 156 -19.25 54.38 -16.76
N ALA A 157 -18.35 55.36 -16.65
CA ALA A 157 -16.91 55.13 -16.51
C ALA A 157 -16.52 54.19 -15.35
N GLU A 158 -17.10 54.36 -14.15
CA GLU A 158 -16.88 53.45 -13.01
C GLU A 158 -17.33 52.02 -13.33
N ASN A 159 -18.49 51.87 -13.98
CA ASN A 159 -19.04 50.57 -14.38
C ASN A 159 -18.15 49.88 -15.44
N ARG A 160 -17.59 50.64 -16.39
CA ARG A 160 -16.61 50.17 -17.38
C ARG A 160 -15.32 49.69 -16.69
N ALA A 161 -14.77 50.47 -15.75
CA ALA A 161 -13.58 50.09 -15.00
C ALA A 161 -13.79 48.82 -14.16
N LYS A 162 -14.90 48.73 -13.42
CA LYS A 162 -15.26 47.54 -12.63
C LYS A 162 -15.50 46.31 -13.50
N LEU A 163 -16.11 46.48 -14.68
CA LEU A 163 -16.23 45.39 -15.67
C LEU A 163 -14.87 44.91 -16.19
N ALA A 164 -13.90 45.81 -16.42
CA ALA A 164 -12.55 45.41 -16.82
C ALA A 164 -11.88 44.54 -15.74
N THR A 165 -11.93 44.95 -14.47
CA THR A 165 -11.45 44.13 -13.34
C THR A 165 -12.20 42.80 -13.24
N ALA A 166 -13.52 42.78 -13.45
CA ALA A 166 -14.30 41.54 -13.41
C ALA A 166 -13.97 40.57 -14.57
N LYS A 167 -13.67 41.08 -15.77
CA LYS A 167 -13.14 40.30 -16.89
C LYS A 167 -11.76 39.74 -16.57
N GLU A 168 -10.86 40.54 -15.99
CA GLU A 168 -9.52 40.12 -15.53
C GLU A 168 -9.59 39.00 -14.49
N LYS A 169 -10.44 39.11 -13.46
CA LYS A 169 -10.65 38.03 -12.48
C LYS A 169 -11.26 36.77 -13.12
N THR A 170 -12.14 36.92 -14.11
CA THR A 170 -12.69 35.79 -14.89
C THR A 170 -11.64 35.09 -15.75
N ALA A 171 -10.70 35.85 -16.35
CA ALA A 171 -9.59 35.29 -17.11
C ALA A 171 -8.61 34.51 -16.22
N MET A 172 -8.28 35.01 -15.02
CA MET A 172 -7.47 34.25 -14.05
C MET A 172 -8.19 32.97 -13.61
N ALA A 173 -9.49 33.04 -13.29
CA ALA A 173 -10.26 31.84 -12.95
C ALA A 173 -10.24 30.79 -14.08
N LYS A 174 -10.33 31.23 -15.35
CA LYS A 174 -10.18 30.36 -16.53
C LYS A 174 -8.79 29.73 -16.62
N SER A 175 -7.73 30.47 -16.34
CA SER A 175 -6.35 29.94 -16.28
C SER A 175 -6.22 28.87 -15.20
N SER A 176 -6.67 29.15 -13.96
CA SER A 176 -6.56 28.21 -12.85
C SER A 176 -7.38 26.93 -13.05
N VAL A 177 -8.51 27.00 -13.76
CA VAL A 177 -9.29 25.81 -14.19
C VAL A 177 -8.54 25.02 -15.27
N SER A 178 -7.91 25.70 -16.24
CA SER A 178 -7.08 25.05 -17.26
C SER A 178 -5.85 24.33 -16.66
N GLU A 179 -5.16 24.97 -15.72
CA GLU A 179 -4.05 24.35 -14.98
C GLU A 179 -4.48 23.16 -14.13
N LEU A 180 -5.64 23.24 -13.47
CA LEU A 180 -6.22 22.14 -12.72
C LEU A 180 -6.50 20.95 -13.65
N ASN A 181 -7.13 21.20 -14.80
CA ASN A 181 -7.44 20.17 -15.79
C ASN A 181 -6.17 19.50 -16.35
N SER A 182 -5.14 20.28 -16.67
CA SER A 182 -3.83 19.76 -17.09
C SER A 182 -3.20 18.86 -16.01
N ALA A 183 -3.21 19.29 -14.75
CA ALA A 183 -2.67 18.50 -13.64
C ALA A 183 -3.45 17.19 -13.40
N ILE A 184 -4.78 17.22 -13.54
CA ILE A 184 -5.63 16.02 -13.50
C ILE A 184 -5.27 15.08 -14.66
N ALA A 185 -5.14 15.59 -15.88
CA ALA A 185 -4.84 14.79 -17.07
C ALA A 185 -3.48 14.07 -16.95
N THR A 186 -2.42 14.79 -16.54
CA THR A 186 -1.09 14.19 -16.30
C THR A 186 -1.13 13.12 -15.21
N ALA A 187 -1.85 13.35 -14.11
CA ALA A 187 -1.95 12.38 -13.03
C ALA A 187 -2.75 11.13 -13.43
N VAL A 188 -3.81 11.28 -14.24
CA VAL A 188 -4.56 10.16 -14.82
C VAL A 188 -3.70 9.35 -15.80
N GLN A 189 -2.91 10.00 -16.66
CA GLN A 189 -2.02 9.33 -17.61
C GLN A 189 -0.94 8.47 -16.93
N LYS A 190 -0.49 8.86 -15.73
CA LYS A 190 0.50 8.09 -14.94
C LYS A 190 -0.06 6.80 -14.35
N GLY A 191 -1.38 6.66 -14.19
CA GLY A 191 -2.07 5.50 -13.61
C GLY A 191 -1.86 5.29 -12.10
N VAL A 192 -0.67 5.60 -11.58
CA VAL A 192 -0.33 5.62 -10.15
C VAL A 192 -0.32 7.07 -9.67
N PHE A 193 -0.99 7.33 -8.54
CA PHE A 193 -1.11 8.65 -7.93
C PHE A 193 -0.32 8.70 -6.63
N SER A 194 0.73 9.53 -6.57
CA SER A 194 1.48 9.80 -5.34
C SER A 194 0.68 10.69 -4.37
N THR A 195 1.04 10.69 -3.09
CA THR A 195 0.45 11.60 -2.08
C THR A 195 0.67 13.07 -2.41
N GLU A 196 1.79 13.38 -3.05
CA GLU A 196 2.25 14.71 -3.44
C GLU A 196 1.46 15.20 -4.66
N GLU A 197 1.23 14.33 -5.65
CA GLU A 197 0.38 14.60 -6.82
C GLU A 197 -1.08 14.83 -6.42
N ILE A 198 -1.61 13.97 -5.54
CA ILE A 198 -2.94 14.11 -4.95
C ILE A 198 -3.07 15.48 -4.24
N ASN A 199 -2.03 15.92 -3.53
CA ASN A 199 -2.05 17.20 -2.82
C ASN A 199 -1.83 18.40 -3.76
N GLY A 200 -1.00 18.30 -4.80
CA GLY A 200 -0.83 19.33 -5.82
C GLY A 200 -2.12 19.64 -6.59
N VAL A 201 -2.88 18.60 -6.97
CA VAL A 201 -4.20 18.75 -7.60
C VAL A 201 -5.21 19.37 -6.61
N LYS A 202 -5.21 18.96 -5.33
CA LYS A 202 -6.05 19.63 -4.30
C LYS A 202 -5.74 21.12 -4.16
N ILE A 203 -4.46 21.50 -4.20
CA ILE A 203 -4.04 22.92 -4.12
C ILE A 203 -4.58 23.68 -5.33
N LYS A 204 -4.31 23.22 -6.56
CA LYS A 204 -4.87 23.85 -7.78
C LYS A 204 -6.40 23.93 -7.77
N MET A 205 -7.08 22.92 -7.22
CA MET A 205 -8.54 22.93 -7.05
C MET A 205 -9.03 24.04 -6.11
N GLN A 206 -8.33 24.29 -4.99
CA GLN A 206 -8.68 25.39 -4.09
C GLN A 206 -8.34 26.76 -4.69
N THR A 207 -7.25 26.88 -5.46
CA THR A 207 -6.94 28.09 -6.25
C THR A 207 -8.08 28.39 -7.23
N ALA A 208 -8.40 27.45 -8.13
CA ALA A 208 -9.48 27.61 -9.11
C ALA A 208 -10.84 27.94 -8.47
N LYS A 209 -11.20 27.28 -7.36
CA LYS A 209 -12.40 27.61 -6.56
C LYS A 209 -12.38 29.03 -6.01
N THR A 210 -11.22 29.48 -5.54
CA THR A 210 -11.02 30.82 -4.95
C THR A 210 -11.12 31.91 -6.03
N ASP A 211 -10.53 31.69 -7.19
CA ASP A 211 -10.55 32.67 -8.28
C ASP A 211 -11.91 32.71 -9.00
N LEU A 212 -12.61 31.58 -9.13
CA LEU A 212 -14.03 31.55 -9.50
C LEU A 212 -14.91 32.35 -8.53
N LYS A 213 -14.61 32.31 -7.21
CA LYS A 213 -15.30 33.12 -6.20
C LYS A 213 -15.01 34.62 -6.39
N LYS A 214 -13.73 35.02 -6.53
CA LYS A 214 -13.33 36.41 -6.80
C LYS A 214 -13.97 36.97 -8.08
N ALA A 215 -14.00 36.19 -9.16
CA ALA A 215 -14.63 36.56 -10.43
C ALA A 215 -16.14 36.80 -10.28
N ARG A 216 -16.84 35.90 -9.56
CA ARG A 216 -18.26 36.09 -9.21
C ARG A 216 -18.47 37.34 -8.36
N GLU A 217 -17.62 37.59 -7.38
CA GLU A 217 -17.73 38.74 -6.48
C GLU A 217 -17.50 40.07 -7.22
N ALA A 218 -16.52 40.13 -8.12
CA ALA A 218 -16.31 41.28 -9.00
C ALA A 218 -17.52 41.55 -9.91
N LEU A 219 -18.06 40.52 -10.59
CA LEU A 219 -19.26 40.68 -11.43
C LEU A 219 -20.51 41.09 -10.62
N VAL A 220 -20.63 40.64 -9.37
CA VAL A 220 -21.70 41.08 -8.46
C VAL A 220 -21.54 42.54 -8.05
N ASP A 221 -20.32 43.07 -7.88
CA ASP A 221 -20.12 44.51 -7.67
C ASP A 221 -20.53 45.34 -8.89
N VAL A 222 -20.18 44.93 -10.12
CA VAL A 222 -20.65 45.63 -11.34
C VAL A 222 -22.17 45.64 -11.44
N ILE A 223 -22.84 44.55 -11.07
CA ILE A 223 -24.32 44.49 -11.02
C ILE A 223 -24.88 45.43 -9.94
N ASN A 224 -24.16 45.63 -8.82
CA ASN A 224 -24.56 46.51 -7.73
C ASN A 224 -24.27 48.01 -8.00
N SER A 225 -23.25 48.34 -8.80
CA SER A 225 -23.05 49.70 -9.30
C SER A 225 -24.11 50.03 -10.36
N LEU A 226 -24.43 49.12 -11.29
CA LEU A 226 -25.44 49.28 -12.36
C LEU A 226 -26.92 49.33 -11.90
N LYS A 227 -27.18 49.42 -10.59
CA LYS A 227 -28.55 49.59 -10.07
C LYS A 227 -29.12 50.99 -10.40
N PRO A 228 -30.43 51.10 -10.70
CA PRO A 228 -31.09 52.40 -10.87
C PRO A 228 -30.86 53.32 -9.66
N GLY A 229 -30.81 54.64 -9.90
CA GLY A 229 -30.56 55.65 -8.87
C GLY A 229 -29.08 55.90 -8.57
N ARG A 230 -28.19 54.90 -8.67
CA ARG A 230 -26.74 55.07 -8.41
C ARG A 230 -25.96 55.74 -9.54
N ASN A 231 -26.45 55.64 -10.79
CA ASN A 231 -25.78 56.14 -11.99
C ASN A 231 -26.41 57.41 -12.58
N ARG A 232 -27.26 58.11 -11.81
CA ARG A 232 -27.66 59.48 -12.16
C ARG A 232 -26.54 60.43 -11.73
N SER A 233 -26.19 61.37 -12.59
CA SER A 233 -24.96 62.16 -12.45
C SER A 233 -24.87 62.91 -11.11
N ARG A 234 -23.72 62.81 -10.45
CA ARG A 234 -23.24 63.89 -9.60
C ARG A 234 -22.61 64.95 -10.52
N ASN A 235 -23.44 65.84 -11.07
CA ASN A 235 -22.91 67.11 -11.55
C ASN A 235 -22.54 67.93 -10.31
N ALA A 236 -21.33 67.71 -9.80
CA ALA A 236 -20.74 68.59 -8.81
C ALA A 236 -20.35 69.88 -9.55
N THR A 237 -21.02 70.98 -9.20
CA THR A 237 -20.84 72.28 -9.86
C THR A 237 -19.38 72.72 -9.76
N THR A 238 -18.72 72.89 -10.91
CA THR A 238 -17.57 73.79 -11.01
C THR A 238 -18.11 75.21 -10.94
N THR A 239 -18.30 75.70 -9.72
CA THR A 239 -18.55 77.12 -9.48
C THR A 239 -17.23 77.84 -9.68
N ASP A 240 -17.01 78.39 -10.88
CA ASP A 240 -16.01 79.43 -11.06
C ASP A 240 -16.30 80.57 -10.08
N SER A 241 -15.24 81.20 -9.58
CA SER A 241 -15.31 82.36 -8.69
C SER A 241 -14.24 83.33 -9.15
N ASP A 242 -14.67 84.53 -9.54
CA ASP A 242 -13.81 85.63 -9.99
C ASP A 242 -12.87 86.15 -8.89
#